data_AF-A0A9Y3VHA2-F1
#
_entry.id   AF-A0A9Y3VHA2-F1
#
_cell.length_a   1.000
_cell.length_b   1.000
_cell.length_c   1.000
_cell.angle_alpha   90.00
_cell.angle_beta   90.00
_cell.angle_gamma   90.00
#
_symmetry.space_group_name_H-M   'P 1'
#
loop_
_entity.id
_entity.type
_entity.pdbx_description
1 polymer ?
#
loop_
_entity_poly.entity_id
_entity_poly.type
_entity_poly.pdbx_seq_one_letter_code
_entity_poly.pdbx_strand_id
1 'polypeptide(L)'
;MSVEYHASTRGIDDSKIAYKQFFEEGSKFHSAVYIVRTSPFKLATVCLGFLCLLLLAGVIGQSIHYQNVERDYENSSKAMTMQNQDLQQNIKAVQKEKQDTMIRYDRLQENYNSLSTGKKRLQTNYNLLMEEKQQLTQSQAQLKDSNAALNQNFEKLETLKNQLQLNNDALTTGKELLQKQYDSVLKQRNDLQTSFNSVTKERNNLQNKFNNVTGSREQLLNRYNDLIKTVENLQDSYNFSTTEKDKLAKGHQNLTVQLEHLQSTYNVIKKAENVLQANYDSLVKEKNALQSNFQNVTSERDLLKVNNENLTAERVKLLEEINRLNATMQEKKCPTGWKKFEYSCYFTSVSKKTWERSRADCQNRGADLAIIKSKEEMTFINGLYSSDKEVWIGLTDEGAEGKWKWVDGTPVTLTFWGKGQPNSYNGRNQDCVEFWHRASGVGDWNDENCNIEQNWICEMYTSHRL
;
A
#
# COMPACT_ATOMS: atom_id res chain seq x y z
N MET A 1 18.56 47.31 153.52
CA MET A 1 18.44 48.42 154.50
C MET A 1 18.59 47.81 155.89
N SER A 2 19.20 48.55 156.83
CA SER A 2 19.21 48.31 158.29
C SER A 2 19.10 46.86 158.79
N VAL A 3 20.26 46.29 159.16
CA VAL A 3 20.33 45.31 160.26
C VAL A 3 20.14 46.08 161.56
N GLU A 4 19.37 45.55 162.52
CA GLU A 4 19.39 46.06 163.89
C GLU A 4 19.29 44.91 164.90
N TYR A 5 20.40 44.64 165.58
CA TYR A 5 20.48 43.80 166.77
C TYR A 5 20.30 44.70 167.99
N HIS A 6 19.42 44.35 168.93
CA HIS A 6 19.45 44.95 170.26
C HIS A 6 19.66 43.89 171.36
N ALA A 7 20.79 44.05 172.04
CA ALA A 7 21.11 43.50 173.35
C ALA A 7 21.77 44.63 174.18
N SER A 8 22.01 44.38 175.48
CA SER A 8 22.56 45.35 176.47
C SER A 8 21.59 46.51 176.88
N THR A 9 21.53 46.99 178.14
CA THR A 9 22.11 46.50 179.43
C THR A 9 21.51 47.21 180.67
N ARG A 10 21.63 46.56 181.85
CA ARG A 10 21.91 47.11 183.22
C ARG A 10 20.82 47.79 184.08
N GLY A 11 21.09 47.73 185.40
CA GLY A 11 20.28 48.16 186.56
C GLY A 11 19.95 46.93 187.44
N ILE A 12 20.57 46.60 188.59
CA ILE A 12 21.44 47.28 189.58
C ILE A 12 20.71 48.25 190.54
N ASP A 13 21.01 48.08 191.85
CA ASP A 13 20.52 48.73 193.10
C ASP A 13 19.03 48.53 193.44
N ASP A 14 18.56 48.42 194.71
CA ASP A 14 19.12 48.20 196.09
C ASP A 14 18.09 47.21 196.77
N SER A 15 18.22 46.53 197.93
CA SER A 15 19.09 46.73 199.10
C SER A 15 19.20 45.51 200.03
N LYS A 16 20.14 45.61 201.00
CA LYS A 16 20.09 45.23 202.44
C LYS A 16 19.20 44.03 202.86
N ILE A 17 19.65 42.97 203.54
CA ILE A 17 20.68 42.78 204.60
C ILE A 17 20.48 43.65 205.86
N ALA A 18 20.09 43.01 206.97
CA ALA A 18 20.32 43.48 208.34
C ALA A 18 20.38 42.30 209.33
N TYR A 19 21.19 42.40 210.39
CA TYR A 19 21.36 41.38 211.43
C TYR A 19 21.71 42.05 212.78
N LYS A 20 21.02 41.67 213.88
CA LYS A 20 21.33 41.93 215.31
C LYS A 20 21.43 43.38 215.86
N GLN A 21 20.82 43.58 217.04
CA GLN A 21 21.29 44.25 218.30
C GLN A 21 20.06 44.64 219.17
N PHE A 22 20.06 44.81 220.51
CA PHE A 22 21.04 44.64 221.61
C PHE A 22 20.31 44.15 222.91
N PHE A 23 21.01 44.06 224.05
CA PHE A 23 20.53 43.76 225.44
C PHE A 23 19.89 44.98 226.17
N GLU A 24 19.14 44.72 227.27
CA GLU A 24 18.90 45.46 228.56
C GLU A 24 18.72 47.02 228.57
N GLU A 25 18.02 47.73 229.49
CA GLU A 25 17.28 47.49 230.76
C GLU A 25 15.78 47.97 230.58
N GLY A 26 14.95 48.51 231.51
CA GLY A 26 15.16 48.88 232.91
C GLY A 26 14.00 49.49 233.74
N SER A 27 14.38 50.04 234.91
CA SER A 27 13.63 50.20 236.16
C SER A 27 12.78 51.47 236.44
N LYS A 28 11.80 51.35 237.38
CA LYS A 28 11.29 52.34 238.40
C LYS A 28 10.13 51.71 239.23
N PHE A 29 10.29 51.34 240.51
CA PHE A 29 10.10 52.11 241.78
C PHE A 29 8.67 52.64 242.04
N HIS A 30 7.96 52.40 243.16
CA HIS A 30 8.27 52.25 244.62
C HIS A 30 7.60 51.00 245.27
N SER A 31 7.93 50.41 246.44
CA SER A 31 8.18 50.85 247.86
C SER A 31 6.90 51.23 248.64
N ALA A 32 6.66 50.91 249.94
CA ALA A 32 7.51 50.45 251.08
C ALA A 32 6.85 49.28 251.91
N VAL A 33 7.49 48.44 252.76
CA VAL A 33 8.31 48.58 254.03
C VAL A 33 7.45 49.14 255.22
N TYR A 34 7.42 48.69 256.51
CA TYR A 34 8.53 48.45 257.47
C TYR A 34 8.23 47.54 258.73
N ILE A 35 9.24 46.72 259.07
CA ILE A 35 9.71 45.99 260.29
C ILE A 35 9.15 46.34 261.71
N VAL A 36 9.01 45.35 262.64
CA VAL A 36 9.67 45.26 264.00
C VAL A 36 9.23 44.07 264.91
N ARG A 37 10.24 43.29 265.33
CA ARG A 37 10.44 42.44 266.54
C ARG A 37 9.49 42.58 267.77
N THR A 38 8.95 41.46 268.30
CA THR A 38 9.29 40.81 269.61
C THR A 38 8.17 39.90 270.18
N SER A 39 8.53 38.98 271.11
CA SER A 39 7.65 38.19 272.01
C SER A 39 6.88 36.99 271.39
N PRO A 40 6.58 35.89 272.14
CA PRO A 40 6.39 34.56 271.52
C PRO A 40 4.94 33.99 271.46
N PHE A 41 4.81 32.88 270.72
CA PHE A 41 3.68 31.95 270.59
C PHE A 41 2.39 32.41 269.89
N LYS A 42 2.35 32.23 268.55
CA LYS A 42 1.44 31.30 267.82
C LYS A 42 1.45 31.56 266.30
N LEU A 43 2.14 30.72 265.52
CA LEU A 43 2.08 30.73 264.05
C LEU A 43 2.48 29.36 263.47
N ALA A 44 1.52 28.60 262.91
CA ALA A 44 1.81 27.26 262.34
C ALA A 44 0.82 26.78 261.25
N THR A 45 -0.38 27.36 261.13
CA THR A 45 -1.52 26.76 260.41
C THR A 45 -1.79 27.30 259.00
N VAL A 46 -1.04 28.30 258.51
CA VAL A 46 -1.40 29.03 257.27
C VAL A 46 -0.65 28.53 256.02
N CYS A 47 0.56 27.97 256.16
CA CYS A 47 1.47 27.77 255.02
C CYS A 47 1.17 26.53 254.14
N LEU A 48 0.34 25.59 254.57
CA LEU A 48 0.19 24.29 253.88
C LEU A 48 -0.81 24.30 252.70
N GLY A 49 -1.77 25.23 252.68
CA GLY A 49 -2.90 25.18 251.74
C GLY A 49 -2.56 25.55 250.29
N PHE A 50 -1.56 26.39 250.05
CA PHE A 50 -1.30 26.96 248.72
C PHE A 50 -0.60 26.01 247.73
N LEU A 51 0.09 24.96 248.20
CA LEU A 51 0.91 24.12 247.34
C LEU A 51 0.08 23.22 246.41
N CYS A 52 -1.07 22.73 246.87
CA CYS A 52 -1.86 21.71 246.17
C CYS A 52 -2.54 22.22 244.87
N LEU A 53 -2.82 23.52 244.77
CA LEU A 53 -3.56 24.09 243.63
C LEU A 53 -2.73 24.14 242.33
N LEU A 54 -1.41 24.32 242.42
CA LEU A 54 -0.56 24.48 241.24
C LEU A 54 -0.32 23.16 240.47
N LEU A 55 -0.28 22.03 241.18
CA LEU A 55 -0.01 20.72 240.55
C LEU A 55 -1.17 20.23 239.67
N LEU A 56 -2.42 20.56 240.03
CA LEU A 56 -3.60 20.10 239.28
C LEU A 56 -3.67 20.70 237.86
N ALA A 57 -3.21 21.94 237.70
CA ALA A 57 -3.25 22.66 236.43
C ALA A 57 -2.32 22.07 235.35
N GLY A 58 -1.15 21.53 235.75
CA GLY A 58 -0.16 21.01 234.81
C GLY A 58 -0.63 19.75 234.06
N VAL A 59 -1.30 18.84 234.75
CA VAL A 59 -1.78 17.56 234.18
C VAL A 59 -2.82 17.78 233.08
N ILE A 60 -3.74 18.73 233.30
CA ILE A 60 -4.80 19.07 232.33
C ILE A 60 -4.18 19.62 231.03
N GLY A 61 -3.16 20.47 231.13
CA GLY A 61 -2.46 21.03 229.98
C GLY A 61 -1.78 19.98 229.09
N GLN A 62 -1.13 18.98 229.69
CA GLN A 62 -0.48 17.90 228.93
C GLN A 62 -1.49 17.02 228.17
N SER A 63 -2.64 16.70 228.78
CA SER A 63 -3.67 15.88 228.14
C SER A 63 -4.24 16.53 226.88
N ILE A 64 -4.50 17.85 226.91
CA ILE A 64 -5.02 18.62 225.77
C ILE A 64 -3.98 18.70 224.65
N HIS A 65 -2.70 18.86 224.97
CA HIS A 65 -1.64 18.89 223.96
C HIS A 65 -1.53 17.57 223.19
N TYR A 66 -1.54 16.43 223.89
CA TYR A 66 -1.42 15.11 223.27
C TYR A 66 -2.56 14.82 222.28
N GLN A 67 -3.81 15.12 222.66
CA GLN A 67 -4.99 14.94 221.80
C GLN A 67 -4.97 15.82 220.53
N ASN A 68 -4.24 16.94 220.53
CA ASN A 68 -4.06 17.74 219.31
C ASN A 68 -2.99 17.11 218.40
N VAL A 69 -1.84 16.69 218.95
CA VAL A 69 -0.77 16.05 218.18
C VAL A 69 -1.23 14.75 217.50
N GLU A 70 -2.03 13.93 218.19
CA GLU A 70 -2.58 12.69 217.63
C GLU A 70 -3.57 12.97 216.49
N ARG A 71 -4.42 14.01 216.62
CA ARG A 71 -5.34 14.46 215.57
C ARG A 71 -4.60 15.00 214.35
N ASP A 72 -3.53 15.77 214.56
CA ASP A 72 -2.70 16.30 213.49
C ASP A 72 -1.95 15.18 212.75
N TYR A 73 -1.51 14.13 213.46
CA TYR A 73 -0.93 12.95 212.84
C TYR A 73 -1.94 12.14 212.02
N GLU A 74 -3.17 11.93 212.51
CA GLU A 74 -4.25 11.33 211.73
C GLU A 74 -4.56 12.14 210.46
N ASN A 75 -4.68 13.47 210.59
CA ASN A 75 -4.95 14.36 209.47
C ASN A 75 -3.83 14.30 208.42
N SER A 76 -2.57 14.32 208.86
CA SER A 76 -1.40 14.19 207.97
C SER A 76 -1.36 12.82 207.28
N SER A 77 -1.68 11.73 207.99
CA SER A 77 -1.73 10.38 207.44
C SER A 77 -2.84 10.21 206.39
N LYS A 78 -4.03 10.76 206.65
CA LYS A 78 -5.16 10.80 205.70
C LYS A 78 -4.79 11.62 204.47
N ALA A 79 -4.22 12.82 204.64
CA ALA A 79 -3.77 13.65 203.53
C ALA A 79 -2.70 12.96 202.66
N MET A 80 -1.70 12.31 203.28
CA MET A 80 -0.65 11.56 202.57
C MET A 80 -1.21 10.33 201.84
N THR A 81 -2.22 9.66 202.41
CA THR A 81 -2.91 8.54 201.77
C THR A 81 -3.70 9.02 200.54
N MET A 82 -4.43 10.14 200.65
CA MET A 82 -5.12 10.76 199.52
C MET A 82 -4.14 11.21 198.44
N GLN A 83 -3.01 11.82 198.81
CA GLN A 83 -1.97 12.24 197.87
C GLN A 83 -1.33 11.05 197.13
N ASN A 84 -1.13 9.91 197.80
CA ASN A 84 -0.63 8.69 197.16
C ASN A 84 -1.68 8.07 196.21
N GLN A 85 -2.97 8.12 196.57
CA GLN A 85 -4.06 7.70 195.67
C GLN A 85 -4.17 8.60 194.43
N ASP A 86 -4.02 9.91 194.59
CA ASP A 86 -3.96 10.86 193.48
C ASP A 86 -2.73 10.61 192.59
N LEU A 87 -1.55 10.41 193.17
CA LEU A 87 -0.33 10.06 192.45
C LEU A 87 -0.49 8.74 191.65
N GLN A 88 -1.16 7.74 192.22
CA GLN A 88 -1.51 6.48 191.55
C GLN A 88 -2.49 6.67 190.39
N GLN A 89 -3.43 7.62 190.47
CA GLN A 89 -4.30 7.97 189.34
C GLN A 89 -3.51 8.71 188.25
N ASN A 90 -2.69 9.70 188.63
CA ASN A 90 -1.85 10.46 187.71
C ASN A 90 -0.84 9.56 186.95
N ILE A 91 -0.23 8.58 187.62
CA ILE A 91 0.63 7.57 186.98
C ILE A 91 -0.14 6.77 185.92
N LYS A 92 -1.39 6.35 186.21
CA LYS A 92 -2.23 5.62 185.25
C LYS A 92 -2.68 6.50 184.09
N ALA A 93 -2.97 7.78 184.33
CA ALA A 93 -3.28 8.76 183.28
C ALA A 93 -2.08 8.93 182.33
N VAL A 94 -0.88 9.21 182.86
CA VAL A 94 0.36 9.35 182.06
C VAL A 94 0.73 8.06 181.32
N GLN A 95 0.51 6.88 181.91
CA GLN A 95 0.69 5.59 181.22
C GLN A 95 -0.27 5.44 180.03
N LYS A 96 -1.54 5.84 180.18
CA LYS A 96 -2.51 5.85 179.09
C LYS A 96 -2.14 6.88 178.02
N GLU A 97 -1.79 8.10 178.40
CA GLU A 97 -1.34 9.14 177.45
C GLU A 97 -0.11 8.70 176.65
N LYS A 98 0.83 7.97 177.27
CA LYS A 98 1.95 7.34 176.58
C LYS A 98 1.48 6.31 175.55
N GLN A 99 0.56 5.41 175.91
CA GLN A 99 0.00 4.42 174.98
C GLN A 99 -0.75 5.09 173.82
N ASP A 100 -1.63 6.05 174.11
CA ASP A 100 -2.35 6.84 173.09
C ASP A 100 -1.37 7.60 172.18
N THR A 101 -0.23 8.06 172.71
CA THR A 101 0.82 8.74 171.93
C THR A 101 1.63 7.78 171.06
N MET A 102 1.91 6.56 171.52
CA MET A 102 2.52 5.50 170.70
C MET A 102 1.59 5.13 169.54
N ILE A 103 0.30 4.91 169.80
CA ILE A 103 -0.71 4.63 168.75
C ILE A 103 -0.82 5.78 167.73
N ARG A 104 -0.71 7.04 168.19
CA ARG A 104 -0.64 8.21 167.30
C ARG A 104 0.65 8.24 166.47
N TYR A 105 1.80 7.88 167.05
CA TYR A 105 3.08 7.80 166.36
C TYR A 105 3.09 6.71 165.29
N ASP A 106 2.65 5.50 165.62
CA ASP A 106 2.61 4.37 164.69
C ASP A 106 1.70 4.68 163.49
N ARG A 107 0.51 5.24 163.74
CA ARG A 107 -0.40 5.72 162.69
C ARG A 107 0.21 6.86 161.84
N LEU A 108 1.00 7.75 162.43
CA LEU A 108 1.70 8.79 161.69
C LEU A 108 2.81 8.19 160.81
N GLN A 109 3.51 7.15 161.29
CA GLN A 109 4.52 6.42 160.51
C GLN A 109 3.89 5.63 159.36
N GLU A 110 2.73 4.98 159.57
CA GLU A 110 1.95 4.36 158.49
C GLU A 110 1.52 5.39 157.44
N ASN A 111 0.96 6.52 157.87
CA ASN A 111 0.58 7.62 156.98
C ASN A 111 1.79 8.17 156.20
N TYR A 112 2.95 8.33 156.84
CA TYR A 112 4.19 8.75 156.18
C TYR A 112 4.68 7.72 155.16
N ASN A 113 4.68 6.43 155.50
CA ASN A 113 5.06 5.34 154.60
C ASN A 113 4.12 5.26 153.38
N SER A 114 2.82 5.42 153.61
CA SER A 114 1.79 5.49 152.56
C SER A 114 1.99 6.71 151.65
N LEU A 115 2.18 7.91 152.21
CA LEU A 115 2.43 9.15 151.45
C LEU A 115 3.75 9.10 150.66
N SER A 116 4.81 8.52 151.24
CA SER A 116 6.10 8.28 150.59
C SER A 116 5.95 7.32 149.39
N THR A 117 5.15 6.26 149.55
CA THR A 117 4.82 5.32 148.47
C THR A 117 3.97 5.98 147.38
N GLY A 118 2.98 6.79 147.76
CA GLY A 118 2.18 7.62 146.85
C GLY A 118 3.04 8.60 146.05
N LYS A 119 3.98 9.29 146.70
CA LYS A 119 4.95 10.18 146.04
C LYS A 119 5.83 9.44 145.02
N LYS A 120 6.33 8.25 145.37
CA LYS A 120 7.10 7.40 144.44
C LYS A 120 6.25 7.01 143.22
N ARG A 121 5.02 6.53 143.44
CA ARG A 121 4.10 6.18 142.34
C ARG A 121 3.77 7.38 141.45
N LEU A 122 3.55 8.56 142.04
CA LEU A 122 3.31 9.79 141.28
C LEU A 122 4.52 10.19 140.44
N GLN A 123 5.75 10.02 140.95
CA GLN A 123 6.97 10.25 140.18
C GLN A 123 7.12 9.26 139.01
N THR A 124 6.84 7.97 139.22
CA THR A 124 6.84 6.97 138.14
C THR A 124 5.81 7.35 137.06
N ASN A 125 4.57 7.68 137.45
CA ASN A 125 3.53 8.10 136.52
C ASN A 125 3.90 9.38 135.76
N TYR A 126 4.54 10.36 136.42
CA TYR A 126 5.03 11.58 135.79
C TYR A 126 6.11 11.31 134.73
N ASN A 127 7.07 10.43 135.04
CA ASN A 127 8.11 10.04 134.10
C ASN A 127 7.51 9.35 132.86
N LEU A 128 6.62 8.37 133.06
CA LEU A 128 5.92 7.68 131.97
C LEU A 128 5.12 8.64 131.08
N LEU A 129 4.37 9.58 131.68
CA LEU A 129 3.61 10.59 130.93
C LEU A 129 4.52 11.56 130.14
N MET A 130 5.73 11.82 130.63
CA MET A 130 6.73 12.60 129.89
C MET A 130 7.34 11.81 128.72
N GLU A 131 7.56 10.50 128.87
CA GLU A 131 7.98 9.60 127.79
C GLU A 131 6.89 9.46 126.72
N GLU A 132 5.63 9.22 127.11
CA GLU A 132 4.46 9.22 126.21
C GLU A 132 4.33 10.55 125.45
N LYS A 133 4.46 11.68 126.14
CA LYS A 133 4.46 13.01 125.52
C LYS A 133 5.58 13.17 124.50
N GLN A 134 6.78 12.67 124.78
CA GLN A 134 7.90 12.71 123.85
C GLN A 134 7.64 11.85 122.60
N GLN A 135 7.11 10.63 122.78
CA GLN A 135 6.73 9.74 121.67
C GLN A 135 5.63 10.37 120.81
N LEU A 136 4.57 10.93 121.42
CA LEU A 136 3.51 11.63 120.70
C LEU A 136 4.02 12.85 119.92
N THR A 137 4.99 13.58 120.47
CA THR A 137 5.64 14.71 119.78
C THR A 137 6.45 14.24 118.56
N GLN A 138 7.16 13.11 118.68
CA GLN A 138 7.90 12.50 117.56
C GLN A 138 6.94 11.99 116.46
N SER A 139 5.87 11.29 116.84
CA SER A 139 4.82 10.84 115.91
C SER A 139 4.13 12.01 115.21
N GLN A 140 3.87 13.12 115.91
CA GLN A 140 3.30 14.33 115.32
C GLN A 140 4.25 14.95 114.27
N ALA A 141 5.56 14.96 114.52
CA ALA A 141 6.55 15.41 113.54
C ALA A 141 6.59 14.50 112.30
N GLN A 142 6.69 13.17 112.51
CA GLN A 142 6.68 12.19 111.42
C GLN A 142 5.40 12.27 110.55
N LEU A 143 4.23 12.48 111.16
CA LEU A 143 2.98 12.70 110.44
C LEU A 143 2.98 14.00 109.64
N LYS A 144 3.54 15.09 110.19
CA LYS A 144 3.68 16.37 109.49
C LYS A 144 4.59 16.25 108.25
N ASP A 145 5.72 15.58 108.40
CA ASP A 145 6.69 15.37 107.30
C ASP A 145 6.10 14.43 106.24
N SER A 146 5.41 13.36 106.65
CA SER A 146 4.68 12.46 105.75
C SER A 146 3.59 13.19 104.96
N ASN A 147 2.84 14.08 105.61
CA ASN A 147 1.81 14.89 104.96
C ASN A 147 2.42 15.92 103.98
N ALA A 148 3.57 16.51 104.30
CA ALA A 148 4.28 17.39 103.38
C ALA A 148 4.79 16.63 102.13
N ALA A 149 5.34 15.43 102.30
CA ALA A 149 5.76 14.56 101.20
C ALA A 149 4.57 14.09 100.34
N LEU A 150 3.42 13.80 100.96
CA LEU A 150 2.19 13.45 100.26
C LEU A 150 1.65 14.61 99.41
N ASN A 151 1.64 15.83 99.95
CA ASN A 151 1.25 17.03 99.20
C ASN A 151 2.14 17.28 97.98
N GLN A 152 3.48 17.18 98.13
CA GLN A 152 4.40 17.27 96.99
C GLN A 152 4.16 16.20 95.93
N ASN A 153 3.64 15.03 96.31
CA ASN A 153 3.30 13.99 95.33
C ASN A 153 1.95 14.27 94.65
N PHE A 154 0.98 14.88 95.33
CA PHE A 154 -0.23 15.41 94.70
C PHE A 154 0.07 16.52 93.69
N GLU A 155 0.96 17.48 94.02
CA GLU A 155 1.40 18.54 93.09
C GLU A 155 2.05 17.97 91.82
N LYS A 156 2.90 16.94 91.96
CA LYS A 156 3.49 16.22 90.82
C LYS A 156 2.43 15.47 90.00
N LEU A 157 1.46 14.83 90.65
CA LEU A 157 0.35 14.12 89.98
C LEU A 157 -0.53 15.07 89.17
N GLU A 158 -0.89 16.22 89.73
CA GLU A 158 -1.68 17.24 89.03
C GLU A 158 -0.89 17.85 87.85
N THR A 159 0.43 18.06 88.02
CA THR A 159 1.33 18.48 86.93
C THR A 159 1.38 17.45 85.80
N LEU A 160 1.53 16.16 86.13
CA LEU A 160 1.57 15.06 85.16
C LEU A 160 0.23 14.89 84.42
N LYS A 161 -0.90 15.01 85.14
CA LYS A 161 -2.26 15.02 84.59
C LYS A 161 -2.45 16.16 83.58
N ASN A 162 -2.01 17.37 83.92
CA ASN A 162 -2.09 18.53 83.02
C ASN A 162 -1.21 18.34 81.77
N GLN A 163 -0.02 17.76 81.91
CA GLN A 163 0.82 17.40 80.75
C GLN A 163 0.18 16.30 79.89
N LEU A 164 -0.49 15.31 80.50
CA LEU A 164 -1.20 14.25 79.78
C LEU A 164 -2.36 14.83 78.96
N GLN A 165 -3.10 15.79 79.51
CA GLN A 165 -4.17 16.50 78.81
C GLN A 165 -3.64 17.27 77.60
N LEU A 166 -2.59 18.07 77.76
CA LEU A 166 -1.95 18.78 76.64
C LEU A 166 -1.46 17.82 75.54
N ASN A 167 -0.91 16.67 75.92
CA ASN A 167 -0.47 15.64 74.97
C ASN A 167 -1.67 15.01 74.22
N ASN A 168 -2.78 14.75 74.92
CA ASN A 168 -4.03 14.24 74.33
C ASN A 168 -4.63 15.23 73.31
N ASP A 169 -4.61 16.52 73.63
CA ASP A 169 -5.24 17.55 72.81
C ASP A 169 -4.37 17.85 71.56
N ALA A 170 -3.05 17.77 71.71
CA ALA A 170 -2.11 17.77 70.59
C ALA A 170 -2.27 16.53 69.68
N LEU A 171 -2.43 15.33 70.26
CA LEU A 171 -2.72 14.09 69.51
C LEU A 171 -4.05 14.16 68.76
N THR A 172 -5.09 14.72 69.38
CA THR A 172 -6.41 14.93 68.77
C THR A 172 -6.32 15.90 67.58
N THR A 173 -5.62 17.02 67.76
CA THR A 173 -5.34 18.00 66.70
C THR A 173 -4.53 17.36 65.55
N GLY A 174 -3.50 16.58 65.87
CA GLY A 174 -2.70 15.84 64.88
C GLY A 174 -3.51 14.82 64.09
N LYS A 175 -4.43 14.10 64.75
CA LYS A 175 -5.37 13.16 64.11
C LYS A 175 -6.30 13.88 63.13
N GLU A 176 -6.86 15.04 63.50
CA GLU A 176 -7.69 15.83 62.60
C GLU A 176 -6.92 16.36 61.38
N LEU A 177 -5.69 16.82 61.58
CA LEU A 177 -4.84 17.29 60.48
C LEU A 177 -4.50 16.14 59.53
N LEU A 178 -4.18 14.96 60.05
CA LEU A 178 -3.90 13.77 59.26
C LEU A 178 -5.15 13.29 58.48
N GLN A 179 -6.35 13.37 59.08
CA GLN A 179 -7.60 13.08 58.40
C GLN A 179 -7.84 14.06 57.23
N LYS A 180 -7.68 15.37 57.48
CA LYS A 180 -7.80 16.42 56.43
C LYS A 180 -6.80 16.23 55.29
N GLN A 181 -5.58 15.76 55.58
CA GLN A 181 -4.59 15.38 54.57
C GLN A 181 -5.01 14.12 53.79
N TYR A 182 -5.46 13.08 54.48
CA TYR A 182 -5.96 11.85 53.86
C TYR A 182 -7.13 12.12 52.91
N ASP A 183 -8.12 12.90 53.34
CA ASP A 183 -9.28 13.27 52.52
C ASP A 183 -8.88 14.09 51.29
N SER A 184 -7.86 14.95 51.42
CA SER A 184 -7.28 15.71 50.31
C SER A 184 -6.61 14.80 49.27
N VAL A 185 -5.78 13.85 49.72
CA VAL A 185 -5.13 12.85 48.84
C VAL A 185 -6.17 11.93 48.19
N LEU A 186 -7.19 11.52 48.95
CA LEU A 186 -8.31 10.71 48.45
C LEU A 186 -9.07 11.43 47.33
N LYS A 187 -9.31 12.74 47.47
CA LYS A 187 -9.87 13.58 46.42
C LYS A 187 -8.95 13.65 45.20
N GLN A 188 -7.67 14.02 45.37
CA GLN A 188 -6.71 14.12 44.27
C GLN A 188 -6.60 12.81 43.46
N ARG A 189 -6.63 11.65 44.13
CA ARG A 189 -6.68 10.33 43.50
C ARG A 189 -7.93 10.15 42.62
N ASN A 190 -9.10 10.58 43.09
CA ASN A 190 -10.36 10.47 42.34
C ASN A 190 -10.40 11.45 41.14
N ASP A 191 -9.89 12.66 41.32
CA ASP A 191 -9.75 13.67 40.25
C ASP A 191 -8.78 13.18 39.15
N LEU A 192 -7.67 12.55 39.55
CA LEU A 192 -6.70 11.91 38.65
C LEU A 192 -7.30 10.70 37.91
N GLN A 193 -8.05 9.83 38.58
CA GLN A 193 -8.75 8.71 37.96
C GLN A 193 -9.78 9.18 36.92
N THR A 194 -10.49 10.26 37.22
CA THR A 194 -11.45 10.88 36.29
C THR A 194 -10.73 11.43 35.05
N SER A 195 -9.59 12.10 35.25
CA SER A 195 -8.74 12.60 34.17
C SER A 195 -8.17 11.46 33.30
N PHE A 196 -7.66 10.39 33.92
CA PHE A 196 -7.17 9.19 33.22
C PHE A 196 -8.27 8.54 32.36
N ASN A 197 -9.50 8.47 32.87
CA ASN A 197 -10.65 7.97 32.12
C ASN A 197 -10.98 8.83 30.89
N SER A 198 -10.88 10.17 31.00
CA SER A 198 -11.04 11.09 29.85
C SER A 198 -9.96 10.88 28.79
N VAL A 199 -8.69 10.90 29.20
CA VAL A 199 -7.55 10.69 28.28
C VAL A 199 -7.62 9.33 27.59
N THR A 200 -8.08 8.29 28.29
CA THR A 200 -8.31 6.95 27.70
C THR A 200 -9.41 6.98 26.63
N LYS A 201 -10.50 7.73 26.86
CA LYS A 201 -11.58 7.93 25.87
C LYS A 201 -11.11 8.74 24.66
N GLU A 202 -10.32 9.79 24.88
CA GLU A 202 -9.74 10.62 23.82
C GLU A 202 -8.76 9.82 22.95
N ARG A 203 -7.87 9.03 23.56
CA ARG A 203 -6.98 8.08 22.87
C ARG A 203 -7.76 7.12 21.98
N ASN A 204 -8.83 6.52 22.50
CA ASN A 204 -9.67 5.59 21.73
C ASN A 204 -10.36 6.29 20.55
N ASN A 205 -10.84 7.52 20.74
CA ASN A 205 -11.40 8.34 19.66
C ASN A 205 -10.35 8.68 18.59
N LEU A 206 -9.10 8.95 18.99
CA LEU A 206 -7.97 9.17 18.08
C LEU A 206 -7.62 7.91 17.28
N GLN A 207 -7.60 6.74 17.92
CA GLN A 207 -7.36 5.47 17.25
C GLN A 207 -8.44 5.18 16.18
N ASN A 208 -9.71 5.43 16.50
CA ASN A 208 -10.80 5.27 15.54
C ASN A 208 -10.66 6.22 14.34
N LYS A 209 -10.26 7.49 14.56
CA LYS A 209 -9.94 8.42 13.48
C LYS A 209 -8.76 7.95 12.62
N PHE A 210 -7.69 7.44 13.25
CA PHE A 210 -6.52 6.91 12.55
C PHE A 210 -6.86 5.69 11.68
N ASN A 211 -7.67 4.76 12.21
CA ASN A 211 -8.14 3.59 11.48
C ASN A 211 -8.97 4.02 10.24
N ASN A 212 -9.88 4.99 10.40
CA ASN A 212 -10.68 5.52 9.29
C ASN A 212 -9.79 6.17 8.20
N VAL A 213 -8.81 7.00 8.59
CA VAL A 213 -7.86 7.62 7.65
C VAL A 213 -7.01 6.57 6.93
N THR A 214 -6.64 5.48 7.61
CA THR A 214 -5.92 4.35 7.00
C THR A 214 -6.76 3.67 5.92
N GLY A 215 -8.03 3.36 6.22
CA GLY A 215 -8.96 2.81 5.23
C GLY A 215 -9.22 3.76 4.04
N SER A 216 -9.32 5.07 4.27
CA SER A 216 -9.42 6.07 3.18
C SER A 216 -8.16 6.12 2.31
N ARG A 217 -6.97 5.96 2.89
CA ARG A 217 -5.70 5.86 2.15
C ARG A 217 -5.65 4.61 1.29
N GLU A 218 -6.10 3.46 1.79
CA GLU A 218 -6.16 2.20 1.03
C GLU A 218 -7.18 2.28 -0.12
N GLN A 219 -8.34 2.88 0.11
CA GLN A 219 -9.32 3.16 -0.96
C GLN A 219 -8.76 4.09 -2.05
N LEU A 220 -7.99 5.13 -1.66
CA LEU A 220 -7.34 6.03 -2.60
C LEU A 220 -6.24 5.31 -3.41
N LEU A 221 -5.44 4.45 -2.76
CA LEU A 221 -4.42 3.64 -3.42
C LEU A 221 -5.03 2.69 -4.46
N ASN A 222 -6.15 2.03 -4.14
CA ASN A 222 -6.85 1.17 -5.09
C ASN A 222 -7.37 1.96 -6.29
N ARG A 223 -8.01 3.12 -6.07
CA ARG A 223 -8.46 4.03 -7.14
C ARG A 223 -7.30 4.52 -8.02
N TYR A 224 -6.14 4.79 -7.43
CA TYR A 224 -4.93 5.18 -8.15
C TYR A 224 -4.41 4.03 -9.05
N ASN A 225 -4.39 2.80 -8.52
CA ASN A 225 -4.01 1.62 -9.30
C ASN A 225 -4.99 1.32 -10.45
N ASP A 226 -6.29 1.56 -10.26
CA ASP A 226 -7.28 1.42 -11.33
C ASP A 226 -7.20 2.55 -12.37
N LEU A 227 -6.78 3.75 -11.97
CA LEU A 227 -6.46 4.85 -12.90
C LEU A 227 -5.24 4.52 -13.76
N ILE A 228 -4.19 3.90 -13.20
CA ILE A 228 -3.02 3.42 -13.96
C ILE A 228 -3.47 2.45 -15.06
N LYS A 229 -4.24 1.40 -14.72
CA LYS A 229 -4.80 0.45 -15.72
C LYS A 229 -5.61 1.15 -16.80
N THR A 230 -6.35 2.20 -16.43
CA THR A 230 -7.14 2.99 -17.38
C THR A 230 -6.24 3.75 -18.35
N VAL A 231 -5.13 4.33 -17.87
CA VAL A 231 -4.13 4.99 -18.71
C VAL A 231 -3.40 3.99 -19.62
N GLU A 232 -3.05 2.80 -19.11
CA GLU A 232 -2.45 1.71 -19.89
C GLU A 232 -3.37 1.28 -21.05
N ASN A 233 -4.64 0.98 -20.76
CA ASN A 233 -5.64 0.64 -21.78
C ASN A 233 -5.86 1.76 -22.83
N LEU A 234 -5.79 3.03 -22.41
CA LEU A 234 -5.88 4.19 -23.32
C LEU A 234 -4.62 4.32 -24.18
N GLN A 235 -3.44 4.03 -23.65
CA GLN A 235 -2.19 4.04 -24.40
C GLN A 235 -2.18 2.93 -25.47
N ASP A 236 -2.64 1.72 -25.15
CA ASP A 236 -2.77 0.64 -26.13
C ASP A 236 -3.81 0.96 -27.22
N SER A 237 -4.94 1.57 -26.83
CA SER A 237 -5.94 2.05 -27.79
C SER A 237 -5.36 3.12 -28.73
N TYR A 238 -4.55 4.04 -28.21
CA TYR A 238 -3.86 5.07 -29.00
C TYR A 238 -2.80 4.47 -29.94
N ASN A 239 -2.03 3.49 -29.46
CA ASN A 239 -1.04 2.76 -30.25
C ASN A 239 -1.72 2.02 -31.43
N PHE A 240 -2.87 1.40 -31.18
CA PHE A 240 -3.69 0.75 -32.19
C PHE A 240 -4.23 1.75 -33.23
N SER A 241 -4.87 2.85 -32.81
CA SER A 241 -5.37 3.88 -33.75
C SER A 241 -4.25 4.51 -34.58
N THR A 242 -3.06 4.68 -34.01
CA THR A 242 -1.88 5.16 -34.75
C THR A 242 -1.43 4.14 -35.81
N THR A 243 -1.43 2.84 -35.47
CA THR A 243 -1.11 1.75 -36.40
C THR A 243 -2.13 1.66 -37.55
N GLU A 244 -3.43 1.80 -37.29
CA GLU A 244 -4.46 1.82 -38.33
C GLU A 244 -4.38 3.06 -39.22
N LYS A 245 -4.06 4.23 -38.64
CA LYS A 245 -3.78 5.46 -39.41
C LYS A 245 -2.61 5.25 -40.38
N ASP A 246 -1.53 4.60 -39.95
CA ASP A 246 -0.36 4.35 -40.81
C ASP A 246 -0.66 3.31 -41.92
N LYS A 247 -1.52 2.33 -41.66
CA LYS A 247 -2.06 1.43 -42.70
C LYS A 247 -2.90 2.21 -43.72
N LEU A 248 -3.80 3.07 -43.25
CA LEU A 248 -4.64 3.94 -44.09
C LEU A 248 -3.79 4.90 -44.93
N ALA A 249 -2.73 5.50 -44.38
CA ALA A 249 -1.81 6.35 -45.11
C ALA A 249 -1.09 5.60 -46.25
N LYS A 250 -0.59 4.39 -45.99
CA LYS A 250 0.03 3.52 -47.02
C LYS A 250 -0.99 3.07 -48.08
N GLY A 251 -2.21 2.74 -47.66
CA GLY A 251 -3.31 2.42 -48.57
C GLY A 251 -3.68 3.58 -49.48
N HIS A 252 -3.76 4.80 -48.92
CA HIS A 252 -3.99 6.02 -49.68
C HIS A 252 -2.87 6.29 -50.69
N GLN A 253 -1.60 6.21 -50.28
CA GLN A 253 -0.45 6.36 -51.19
C GLN A 253 -0.48 5.37 -52.36
N ASN A 254 -0.82 4.10 -52.11
CA ASN A 254 -0.99 3.09 -53.16
C ASN A 254 -2.14 3.45 -54.13
N LEU A 255 -3.28 3.92 -53.60
CA LEU A 255 -4.39 4.39 -54.42
C LEU A 255 -4.04 5.65 -55.22
N THR A 256 -3.23 6.57 -54.70
CA THR A 256 -2.69 7.72 -55.46
C THR A 256 -1.86 7.25 -56.65
N VAL A 257 -0.92 6.33 -56.44
CA VAL A 257 -0.09 5.78 -57.53
C VAL A 257 -0.92 5.02 -58.56
N GLN A 258 -1.95 4.28 -58.13
CA GLN A 258 -2.89 3.62 -59.04
C GLN A 258 -3.72 4.62 -59.85
N LEU A 259 -4.15 5.73 -59.24
CA LEU A 259 -4.88 6.80 -59.93
C LEU A 259 -3.99 7.50 -60.96
N GLU A 260 -2.73 7.81 -60.62
CA GLU A 260 -1.74 8.39 -61.54
C GLU A 260 -1.46 7.45 -62.72
N HIS A 261 -1.29 6.15 -62.45
CA HIS A 261 -1.10 5.14 -63.51
C HIS A 261 -2.34 4.99 -64.40
N LEU A 262 -3.55 5.01 -63.83
CA LEU A 262 -4.79 4.96 -64.60
C LEU A 262 -4.99 6.23 -65.44
N GLN A 263 -4.67 7.41 -64.90
CA GLN A 263 -4.70 8.68 -65.63
C GLN A 263 -3.69 8.70 -66.78
N SER A 264 -2.48 8.17 -66.57
CA SER A 264 -1.48 7.99 -67.62
C SER A 264 -1.97 7.04 -68.72
N THR A 265 -2.57 5.91 -68.33
CA THR A 265 -3.14 4.92 -69.24
C THR A 265 -4.30 5.50 -70.06
N TYR A 266 -5.21 6.25 -69.43
CA TYR A 266 -6.26 7.02 -70.10
C TYR A 266 -5.68 8.01 -71.12
N ASN A 267 -4.63 8.75 -70.75
CA ASN A 267 -3.97 9.71 -71.65
C ASN A 267 -3.31 9.01 -72.87
N VAL A 268 -2.81 7.78 -72.73
CA VAL A 268 -2.31 6.95 -73.84
C VAL A 268 -3.45 6.46 -74.72
N ILE A 269 -4.52 5.92 -74.13
CA ILE A 269 -5.71 5.47 -74.86
C ILE A 269 -6.35 6.63 -75.64
N LYS A 270 -6.47 7.83 -75.05
CA LYS A 270 -7.04 9.00 -75.73
C LYS A 270 -6.17 9.50 -76.89
N LYS A 271 -4.84 9.37 -76.81
CA LYS A 271 -3.95 9.60 -77.96
C LYS A 271 -4.19 8.56 -79.07
N ALA A 272 -4.32 7.28 -78.72
CA ALA A 272 -4.61 6.22 -79.69
C ALA A 272 -5.98 6.39 -80.35
N GLU A 273 -7.01 6.80 -79.58
CA GLU A 273 -8.35 7.16 -80.08
C GLU A 273 -8.28 8.29 -81.12
N ASN A 274 -7.59 9.38 -80.80
CA ASN A 274 -7.42 10.52 -81.71
C ASN A 274 -6.67 10.12 -83.00
N VAL A 275 -5.66 9.25 -82.91
CA VAL A 275 -4.94 8.71 -84.09
C VAL A 275 -5.84 7.78 -84.91
N LEU A 276 -6.64 6.93 -84.26
CA LEU A 276 -7.58 6.04 -84.94
C LEU A 276 -8.67 6.83 -85.68
N GLN A 277 -9.18 7.92 -85.09
CA GLN A 277 -10.11 8.83 -85.75
C GLN A 277 -9.47 9.49 -86.98
N ALA A 278 -8.25 10.03 -86.87
CA ALA A 278 -7.55 10.63 -88.01
C ALA A 278 -7.30 9.61 -89.15
N ASN A 279 -6.98 8.36 -88.81
CA ASN A 279 -6.84 7.27 -89.77
C ASN A 279 -8.18 6.91 -90.43
N TYR A 280 -9.27 6.84 -89.65
CA TYR A 280 -10.63 6.64 -90.17
C TYR A 280 -11.04 7.75 -91.13
N ASP A 281 -10.80 9.01 -90.78
CA ASP A 281 -11.10 10.18 -91.62
C ASP A 281 -10.29 10.18 -92.93
N SER A 282 -9.06 9.64 -92.93
CA SER A 282 -8.29 9.38 -94.16
C SER A 282 -8.91 8.27 -95.00
N LEU A 283 -9.24 7.13 -94.37
CA LEU A 283 -9.83 5.97 -95.05
C LEU A 283 -11.20 6.30 -95.67
N VAL A 284 -11.98 7.18 -95.06
CA VAL A 284 -13.23 7.71 -95.63
C VAL A 284 -12.97 8.58 -96.88
N LYS A 285 -11.91 9.41 -96.88
CA LYS A 285 -11.51 10.18 -98.08
C LYS A 285 -11.04 9.25 -99.21
N GLU A 286 -10.23 8.25 -98.90
CA GLU A 286 -9.75 7.24 -99.85
C GLU A 286 -10.91 6.43 -100.43
N LYS A 287 -11.86 5.98 -99.59
CA LYS A 287 -13.10 5.33 -100.04
C LYS A 287 -13.89 6.22 -101.00
N ASN A 288 -14.08 7.49 -100.66
CA ASN A 288 -14.86 8.42 -101.50
C ASN A 288 -14.17 8.69 -102.84
N ALA A 289 -12.83 8.81 -102.86
CA ALA A 289 -12.04 8.93 -104.08
C ALA A 289 -12.13 7.66 -104.95
N LEU A 290 -11.97 6.47 -104.36
CA LEU A 290 -12.14 5.18 -105.03
C LEU A 290 -13.56 5.01 -105.60
N GLN A 291 -14.59 5.44 -104.87
CA GLN A 291 -15.98 5.36 -105.31
C GLN A 291 -16.26 6.31 -106.49
N SER A 292 -15.65 7.51 -106.51
CA SER A 292 -15.70 8.41 -107.67
C SER A 292 -14.94 7.84 -108.88
N ASN A 293 -13.74 7.27 -108.68
CA ASN A 293 -12.99 6.60 -109.74
C ASN A 293 -13.77 5.41 -110.32
N PHE A 294 -14.45 4.62 -109.47
CA PHE A 294 -15.30 3.52 -109.92
C PHE A 294 -16.51 4.01 -110.73
N GLN A 295 -17.11 5.15 -110.37
CA GLN A 295 -18.17 5.77 -111.18
C GLN A 295 -17.64 6.17 -112.57
N ASN A 296 -16.46 6.82 -112.63
CA ASN A 296 -15.84 7.22 -113.91
C ASN A 296 -15.57 6.00 -114.82
N VAL A 297 -14.95 4.94 -114.28
CA VAL A 297 -14.67 3.69 -115.02
C VAL A 297 -15.96 2.96 -115.41
N THR A 298 -17.02 3.06 -114.60
CA THR A 298 -18.35 2.52 -114.94
C THR A 298 -18.95 3.25 -116.16
N SER A 299 -18.88 4.58 -116.19
CA SER A 299 -19.33 5.38 -117.34
C SER A 299 -18.50 5.12 -118.60
N GLU A 300 -17.18 4.98 -118.46
CA GLU A 300 -16.28 4.65 -119.58
C GLU A 300 -16.56 3.25 -120.16
N ARG A 301 -16.77 2.24 -119.30
CA ARG A 301 -17.21 0.90 -119.69
C ARG A 301 -18.52 0.94 -120.48
N ASP A 302 -19.50 1.70 -120.02
CA ASP A 302 -20.83 1.75 -120.65
C ASP A 302 -20.80 2.49 -121.98
N LEU A 303 -19.96 3.53 -122.13
CA LEU A 303 -19.67 4.17 -123.41
C LEU A 303 -19.00 3.18 -124.40
N LEU A 304 -18.00 2.42 -123.94
CA LEU A 304 -17.32 1.39 -124.74
C LEU A 304 -18.28 0.26 -125.15
N LYS A 305 -19.25 -0.11 -124.30
CA LYS A 305 -20.29 -1.11 -124.62
C LYS A 305 -21.15 -0.66 -125.80
N VAL A 306 -21.64 0.58 -125.79
CA VAL A 306 -22.43 1.15 -126.91
C VAL A 306 -21.62 1.19 -128.20
N ASN A 307 -20.34 1.56 -128.14
CA ASN A 307 -19.46 1.53 -129.32
C ASN A 307 -19.28 0.10 -129.87
N ASN A 308 -19.16 -0.91 -129.01
CA ASN A 308 -19.03 -2.31 -129.43
C ASN A 308 -20.35 -2.87 -130.03
N GLU A 309 -21.50 -2.44 -129.50
CA GLU A 309 -22.82 -2.77 -130.08
C GLU A 309 -22.98 -2.17 -131.49
N ASN A 310 -22.55 -0.92 -131.71
CA ASN A 310 -22.51 -0.29 -133.03
C ASN A 310 -21.59 -1.03 -134.03
N LEU A 311 -20.35 -1.33 -133.63
CA LEU A 311 -19.39 -2.10 -134.46
C LEU A 311 -19.90 -3.51 -134.80
N THR A 312 -20.66 -4.12 -133.89
CA THR A 312 -21.30 -5.43 -134.13
C THR A 312 -22.37 -5.32 -135.23
N ALA A 313 -23.13 -4.23 -135.29
CA ALA A 313 -24.12 -4.00 -136.33
C ALA A 313 -23.49 -3.76 -137.73
N GLU A 314 -22.35 -3.07 -137.80
CA GLU A 314 -21.59 -2.92 -139.06
C GLU A 314 -21.06 -4.26 -139.58
N ARG A 315 -20.53 -5.10 -138.68
CA ARG A 315 -20.06 -6.46 -139.01
C ARG A 315 -21.17 -7.34 -139.61
N VAL A 316 -22.42 -7.19 -139.17
CA VAL A 316 -23.55 -7.96 -139.72
C VAL A 316 -23.82 -7.57 -141.18
N LYS A 317 -23.86 -6.28 -141.51
CA LYS A 317 -24.05 -5.83 -142.91
C LYS A 317 -23.01 -6.38 -143.88
N LEU A 318 -21.73 -6.34 -143.50
CA LEU A 318 -20.63 -6.82 -144.33
C LEU A 318 -20.71 -8.34 -144.60
N LEU A 319 -21.27 -9.12 -143.68
CA LEU A 319 -21.49 -10.56 -143.85
C LEU A 319 -22.64 -10.88 -144.84
N GLU A 320 -23.66 -10.03 -144.94
CA GLU A 320 -24.73 -10.19 -145.95
C GLU A 320 -24.20 -9.94 -147.38
N GLU A 321 -23.25 -9.03 -147.53
CA GLU A 321 -22.65 -8.67 -148.82
C GLU A 321 -21.70 -9.76 -149.36
N ILE A 322 -20.86 -10.34 -148.50
CA ILE A 322 -19.99 -11.48 -148.84
C ILE A 322 -20.81 -12.68 -149.36
N ASN A 323 -21.96 -12.97 -148.74
CA ASN A 323 -22.80 -14.11 -149.11
C ASN A 323 -23.43 -13.97 -150.52
N ARG A 324 -23.54 -12.76 -151.08
CA ARG A 324 -23.98 -12.56 -152.48
C ARG A 324 -22.90 -12.90 -153.51
N LEU A 325 -21.63 -12.68 -153.18
CA LEU A 325 -20.51 -12.84 -154.13
C LEU A 325 -20.10 -14.30 -154.33
N ASN A 326 -20.19 -15.16 -153.31
CA ASN A 326 -19.80 -16.57 -153.44
C ASN A 326 -20.73 -17.41 -154.35
N ALA A 327 -21.94 -16.93 -154.64
CA ALA A 327 -22.95 -17.70 -155.39
C ALA A 327 -22.72 -17.77 -156.92
N THR A 328 -21.74 -17.03 -157.48
CA THR A 328 -21.67 -16.78 -158.94
C THR A 328 -20.57 -17.53 -159.72
N MET A 329 -19.70 -18.34 -159.08
CA MET A 329 -18.42 -18.75 -159.71
C MET A 329 -18.15 -20.26 -159.91
N GLN A 330 -19.07 -21.20 -159.61
CA GLN A 330 -18.67 -22.60 -159.34
C GLN A 330 -18.97 -23.71 -160.38
N GLU A 331 -19.22 -23.43 -161.67
CA GLU A 331 -19.29 -24.52 -162.69
C GLU A 331 -18.45 -24.26 -163.98
N LYS A 332 -17.32 -24.98 -164.09
CA LYS A 332 -16.69 -25.38 -165.38
C LYS A 332 -16.04 -26.77 -165.27
N LYS A 333 -16.29 -27.61 -166.28
CA LYS A 333 -15.74 -28.98 -166.43
C LYS A 333 -14.60 -28.99 -167.46
N CYS A 334 -13.65 -29.90 -167.29
CA CYS A 334 -12.53 -30.06 -168.24
C CYS A 334 -12.98 -30.65 -169.59
N PRO A 335 -12.23 -30.41 -170.68
CA PRO A 335 -12.51 -31.04 -171.97
C PRO A 335 -12.42 -32.58 -171.89
N THR A 336 -13.23 -33.28 -172.68
CA THR A 336 -13.26 -34.75 -172.70
C THR A 336 -11.87 -35.33 -172.99
N GLY A 337 -11.43 -36.28 -172.15
CA GLY A 337 -10.08 -36.86 -172.21
C GLY A 337 -9.04 -36.18 -171.30
N TRP A 338 -9.36 -35.03 -170.70
CA TRP A 338 -8.49 -34.36 -169.71
C TRP A 338 -8.95 -34.69 -168.28
N LYS A 339 -8.01 -35.03 -167.39
CA LYS A 339 -8.26 -35.24 -165.95
C LYS A 339 -8.21 -33.89 -165.22
N LYS A 340 -9.17 -33.58 -164.34
CA LYS A 340 -9.18 -32.33 -163.56
C LYS A 340 -8.39 -32.49 -162.24
N PHE A 341 -7.59 -31.49 -161.89
CA PHE A 341 -7.05 -31.29 -160.54
C PHE A 341 -7.17 -29.81 -160.18
N GLU A 342 -7.76 -29.51 -159.01
CA GLU A 342 -8.11 -28.15 -158.56
C GLU A 342 -8.70 -27.26 -159.67
N TYR A 343 -7.91 -26.30 -160.17
CA TYR A 343 -8.29 -25.33 -161.19
C TYR A 343 -7.67 -25.63 -162.56
N SER A 344 -6.96 -26.75 -162.73
CA SER A 344 -6.31 -27.18 -163.98
C SER A 344 -6.90 -28.46 -164.57
N CYS A 345 -6.70 -28.63 -165.87
CA CYS A 345 -6.99 -29.83 -166.63
C CYS A 345 -5.69 -30.40 -167.19
N TYR A 346 -5.53 -31.72 -167.12
CA TYR A 346 -4.31 -32.44 -167.50
C TYR A 346 -4.56 -33.51 -168.57
N PHE A 347 -3.69 -33.57 -169.58
CA PHE A 347 -3.74 -34.56 -170.67
C PHE A 347 -2.46 -35.39 -170.75
N THR A 348 -2.60 -36.70 -170.90
CA THR A 348 -1.51 -37.66 -171.08
C THR A 348 -1.35 -38.07 -172.53
N SER A 349 -0.14 -37.94 -173.06
CA SER A 349 0.25 -38.54 -174.34
C SER A 349 0.22 -40.08 -174.30
N VAL A 350 0.09 -40.71 -175.48
CA VAL A 350 0.27 -42.17 -175.64
C VAL A 350 1.53 -42.53 -176.45
N SER A 351 1.87 -41.76 -177.49
CA SER A 351 3.10 -41.87 -178.27
C SER A 351 4.29 -41.18 -177.59
N LYS A 352 5.50 -41.35 -178.13
CA LYS A 352 6.73 -40.66 -177.69
C LYS A 352 7.13 -39.55 -178.70
N LYS A 353 7.77 -38.47 -178.22
CA LYS A 353 8.24 -37.26 -178.95
C LYS A 353 9.40 -36.57 -178.20
N THR A 354 10.25 -35.81 -178.89
CA THR A 354 11.26 -34.92 -178.26
C THR A 354 10.58 -33.83 -177.42
N TRP A 355 11.27 -33.25 -176.43
CA TRP A 355 10.67 -32.28 -175.48
C TRP A 355 10.02 -31.08 -176.18
N GLU A 356 10.72 -30.48 -177.14
CA GLU A 356 10.21 -29.38 -177.98
C GLU A 356 8.95 -29.79 -178.76
N ARG A 357 8.95 -30.97 -179.39
CA ARG A 357 7.80 -31.50 -180.15
C ARG A 357 6.62 -31.84 -179.26
N SER A 358 6.88 -32.26 -178.02
CA SER A 358 5.88 -32.48 -176.98
C SER A 358 5.27 -31.17 -176.51
N ARG A 359 6.08 -30.13 -176.30
CA ARG A 359 5.63 -28.78 -175.98
C ARG A 359 4.73 -28.21 -177.07
N ALA A 360 5.16 -28.31 -178.32
CA ALA A 360 4.36 -27.91 -179.47
C ALA A 360 3.01 -28.67 -179.55
N ASP A 361 2.97 -29.97 -179.18
CA ASP A 361 1.72 -30.74 -179.13
C ASP A 361 0.76 -30.22 -178.03
N CYS A 362 1.28 -29.83 -176.86
CA CYS A 362 0.47 -29.18 -175.82
C CYS A 362 -0.05 -27.79 -176.26
N GLN A 363 0.80 -26.97 -176.86
CA GLN A 363 0.43 -25.63 -177.33
C GLN A 363 -0.63 -25.68 -178.43
N ASN A 364 -0.56 -26.66 -179.34
CA ASN A 364 -1.61 -26.94 -180.32
C ASN A 364 -2.94 -27.43 -179.71
N ARG A 365 -2.99 -27.76 -178.41
CA ARG A 365 -4.21 -28.10 -177.66
C ARG A 365 -4.75 -26.95 -176.79
N GLY A 366 -4.12 -25.77 -176.81
CA GLY A 366 -4.45 -24.67 -175.89
C GLY A 366 -3.96 -24.90 -174.46
N ALA A 367 -2.86 -25.64 -174.31
CA ALA A 367 -2.17 -25.98 -173.06
C ALA A 367 -0.67 -25.64 -173.19
N ASP A 368 0.11 -25.87 -172.13
CA ASP A 368 1.57 -26.05 -172.27
C ASP A 368 1.97 -27.37 -171.58
N LEU A 369 3.25 -27.74 -171.57
CA LEU A 369 3.73 -28.88 -170.78
C LEU A 369 3.42 -28.66 -169.29
N ALA A 370 3.04 -29.72 -168.58
CA ALA A 370 2.57 -29.63 -167.21
C ALA A 370 3.57 -28.97 -166.26
N ILE A 371 3.05 -28.06 -165.44
CA ILE A 371 3.82 -27.33 -164.44
C ILE A 371 3.45 -27.86 -163.05
N ILE A 372 4.42 -27.90 -162.13
CA ILE A 372 4.21 -28.51 -160.81
C ILE A 372 4.57 -27.50 -159.71
N LYS A 373 3.55 -26.89 -159.10
CA LYS A 373 3.71 -25.82 -158.09
C LYS A 373 3.30 -26.24 -156.68
N SER A 374 2.73 -27.43 -156.49
CA SER A 374 2.44 -28.00 -155.17
C SER A 374 2.83 -29.49 -155.07
N LYS A 375 2.87 -30.02 -153.84
CA LYS A 375 3.16 -31.44 -153.59
C LYS A 375 1.95 -32.31 -153.92
N GLU A 376 0.77 -31.73 -153.81
CA GLU A 376 -0.54 -32.32 -154.09
C GLU A 376 -0.70 -32.52 -155.60
N GLU A 377 -0.27 -31.52 -156.39
CA GLU A 377 -0.17 -31.56 -157.85
C GLU A 377 0.88 -32.55 -158.35
N MET A 378 2.07 -32.59 -157.73
CA MET A 378 3.09 -33.62 -157.95
C MET A 378 2.53 -35.04 -157.72
N THR A 379 1.73 -35.21 -156.66
CA THR A 379 1.11 -36.49 -156.31
C THR A 379 0.01 -36.88 -157.31
N PHE A 380 -0.81 -35.91 -157.76
CA PHE A 380 -1.80 -36.13 -158.80
C PHE A 380 -1.15 -36.52 -160.14
N ILE A 381 -0.02 -35.90 -160.50
CA ILE A 381 0.72 -36.19 -161.72
C ILE A 381 1.29 -37.62 -161.72
N ASN A 382 1.76 -38.14 -160.58
CA ASN A 382 2.15 -39.56 -160.45
C ASN A 382 0.94 -40.54 -160.44
N GLY A 383 -0.30 -40.05 -160.53
CA GLY A 383 -1.51 -40.85 -160.77
C GLY A 383 -2.03 -40.77 -162.21
N LEU A 384 -1.27 -40.18 -163.13
CA LEU A 384 -1.75 -39.94 -164.50
C LEU A 384 -1.61 -41.16 -165.41
N TYR A 385 -0.57 -42.00 -165.26
CA TYR A 385 -0.37 -43.25 -166.00
C TYR A 385 -0.56 -44.50 -165.12
N SER A 386 -0.70 -45.66 -165.76
CA SER A 386 -0.91 -46.97 -165.11
C SER A 386 0.29 -47.93 -165.24
N SER A 387 1.43 -47.44 -165.73
CA SER A 387 2.70 -48.17 -165.86
C SER A 387 3.87 -47.21 -165.62
N ASP A 388 5.03 -47.74 -165.28
CA ASP A 388 6.25 -46.94 -165.20
C ASP A 388 6.58 -46.34 -166.57
N LYS A 389 6.96 -45.05 -166.58
CA LYS A 389 7.23 -44.28 -167.80
C LYS A 389 8.18 -43.11 -167.53
N GLU A 390 8.95 -42.77 -168.55
CA GLU A 390 9.67 -41.50 -168.66
C GLU A 390 8.80 -40.50 -169.43
N VAL A 391 8.58 -39.32 -168.84
CA VAL A 391 7.53 -38.38 -169.28
C VAL A 391 7.99 -36.93 -169.18
N TRP A 392 8.15 -36.23 -170.31
CA TRP A 392 8.45 -34.81 -170.37
C TRP A 392 7.41 -33.95 -169.63
N ILE A 393 7.90 -33.09 -168.74
CA ILE A 393 7.14 -32.03 -168.05
C ILE A 393 7.70 -30.64 -168.41
N GLY A 394 7.02 -29.58 -168.00
CA GLY A 394 7.27 -28.21 -168.43
C GLY A 394 8.48 -27.52 -167.81
N LEU A 395 9.51 -28.27 -167.40
CA LEU A 395 10.72 -27.71 -166.79
C LEU A 395 11.93 -27.89 -167.71
N THR A 396 12.73 -26.84 -167.81
CA THR A 396 13.93 -26.74 -168.66
C THR A 396 14.85 -25.65 -168.09
N ASP A 397 16.16 -25.71 -168.34
CA ASP A 397 17.10 -24.61 -168.12
C ASP A 397 17.73 -24.07 -169.43
N GLU A 398 17.18 -24.48 -170.59
CA GLU A 398 17.63 -24.13 -171.95
C GLU A 398 17.98 -22.64 -172.06
N GLY A 399 19.23 -22.36 -172.46
CA GLY A 399 19.76 -21.00 -172.59
C GLY A 399 20.46 -20.44 -171.34
N ALA A 400 20.42 -21.14 -170.19
CA ALA A 400 21.28 -20.87 -169.04
C ALA A 400 21.39 -22.08 -168.09
N GLU A 401 22.36 -22.99 -168.35
CA GLU A 401 22.69 -24.17 -167.54
C GLU A 401 22.60 -23.91 -166.01
N GLY A 402 21.88 -24.77 -165.31
CA GLY A 402 21.60 -24.70 -163.87
C GLY A 402 20.46 -23.75 -163.48
N LYS A 403 19.85 -23.01 -164.41
CA LYS A 403 18.75 -22.05 -164.13
C LYS A 403 17.40 -22.53 -164.66
N TRP A 404 16.91 -23.60 -164.05
CA TRP A 404 15.59 -24.16 -164.29
C TRP A 404 14.48 -23.10 -164.20
N LYS A 405 13.59 -23.13 -165.20
CA LYS A 405 12.40 -22.27 -165.35
C LYS A 405 11.25 -23.13 -165.87
N TRP A 406 10.03 -22.77 -165.48
CA TRP A 406 8.83 -23.40 -166.06
C TRP A 406 8.53 -22.83 -167.45
N VAL A 407 7.79 -23.58 -168.26
CA VAL A 407 7.34 -23.17 -169.61
C VAL A 407 6.52 -21.87 -169.63
N ASP A 408 5.87 -21.49 -168.52
CA ASP A 408 5.17 -20.20 -168.34
C ASP A 408 6.10 -19.04 -167.91
N GLY A 409 7.40 -19.30 -167.79
CA GLY A 409 8.41 -18.34 -167.34
C GLY A 409 8.47 -18.10 -165.82
N THR A 410 7.65 -18.79 -165.01
CA THR A 410 7.71 -18.64 -163.55
C THR A 410 8.94 -19.34 -162.94
N PRO A 411 9.54 -18.75 -161.89
CA PRO A 411 10.71 -19.34 -161.23
C PRO A 411 10.34 -20.60 -160.46
N VAL A 412 11.29 -21.53 -160.38
CA VAL A 412 11.12 -22.80 -159.66
C VAL A 412 11.26 -22.58 -158.16
N THR A 413 10.14 -22.59 -157.45
CA THR A 413 10.09 -22.44 -155.99
C THR A 413 10.10 -23.77 -155.22
N LEU A 414 9.80 -24.88 -155.90
CA LEU A 414 9.81 -26.25 -155.37
C LEU A 414 10.36 -27.20 -156.44
N THR A 415 11.13 -28.20 -156.00
CA THR A 415 11.77 -29.19 -156.88
C THR A 415 11.60 -30.60 -156.32
N PHE A 416 11.33 -31.58 -157.20
CA PHE A 416 11.17 -32.99 -156.82
C PHE A 416 12.17 -33.91 -157.55
N TRP A 417 13.44 -33.47 -157.63
CA TRP A 417 14.53 -34.21 -158.26
C TRP A 417 14.77 -35.60 -157.64
N GLY A 418 15.05 -36.56 -158.51
CA GLY A 418 15.47 -37.90 -158.14
C GLY A 418 16.88 -37.91 -157.52
N LYS A 419 17.22 -39.01 -156.85
CA LYS A 419 18.44 -39.09 -156.03
C LYS A 419 19.71 -38.98 -156.90
N GLY A 420 20.30 -37.79 -156.90
CA GLY A 420 21.53 -37.45 -157.63
C GLY A 420 21.35 -36.40 -158.72
N GLN A 421 20.10 -36.01 -159.01
CA GLN A 421 19.75 -35.14 -160.13
C GLN A 421 19.52 -33.68 -159.65
N PRO A 422 19.63 -32.67 -160.52
CA PRO A 422 20.11 -32.75 -161.91
C PRO A 422 21.64 -32.95 -161.98
N ASN A 423 22.13 -33.67 -162.98
CA ASN A 423 23.56 -34.05 -163.07
C ASN A 423 24.26 -33.75 -164.42
N SER A 424 23.53 -33.34 -165.46
CA SER A 424 24.02 -33.03 -166.83
C SER A 424 24.99 -34.12 -167.34
N TYR A 425 24.50 -35.36 -167.41
CA TYR A 425 25.28 -36.60 -167.39
C TYR A 425 26.40 -36.65 -168.43
N ASN A 426 27.65 -36.56 -167.96
CA ASN A 426 28.87 -36.49 -168.79
C ASN A 426 28.94 -35.26 -169.72
N GLY A 427 28.36 -34.12 -169.33
CA GLY A 427 28.40 -32.87 -170.09
C GLY A 427 27.60 -32.95 -171.39
N ARG A 428 26.39 -33.52 -171.32
CA ARG A 428 25.56 -33.85 -172.49
C ARG A 428 24.47 -32.83 -172.81
N ASN A 429 24.40 -31.71 -172.09
CA ASN A 429 23.33 -30.71 -172.22
C ASN A 429 21.96 -31.39 -172.09
N GLN A 430 21.64 -31.78 -170.85
CA GLN A 430 20.38 -32.44 -170.49
C GLN A 430 19.31 -31.40 -170.10
N ASP A 431 19.17 -30.36 -170.93
CA ASP A 431 18.48 -29.10 -170.62
C ASP A 431 16.93 -29.22 -170.42
N CYS A 432 16.38 -30.43 -170.36
CA CYS A 432 14.94 -30.72 -170.29
C CYS A 432 14.60 -31.75 -169.21
N VAL A 433 13.43 -31.62 -168.57
CA VAL A 433 13.08 -32.49 -167.42
C VAL A 433 12.06 -33.56 -167.79
N GLU A 434 12.47 -34.80 -167.62
CA GLU A 434 11.58 -35.96 -167.58
C GLU A 434 11.10 -36.23 -166.13
N PHE A 435 9.87 -36.66 -166.02
CA PHE A 435 9.27 -37.20 -164.81
C PHE A 435 9.37 -38.72 -164.89
N TRP A 436 10.10 -39.35 -163.97
CA TRP A 436 10.14 -40.80 -163.79
C TRP A 436 8.85 -41.25 -163.10
N HIS A 437 7.79 -41.46 -163.89
CA HIS A 437 6.50 -41.92 -163.39
C HIS A 437 6.62 -43.33 -162.83
N ARG A 438 6.20 -43.52 -161.58
CA ARG A 438 6.22 -44.82 -160.88
C ARG A 438 4.79 -45.28 -160.62
N ALA A 439 4.37 -46.34 -161.28
CA ALA A 439 3.03 -46.93 -161.09
C ALA A 439 2.87 -47.57 -159.71
N SER A 440 3.98 -47.94 -159.05
CA SER A 440 4.02 -48.28 -157.63
C SER A 440 5.19 -47.57 -156.96
N GLY A 441 4.93 -46.39 -156.39
CA GLY A 441 5.92 -45.58 -155.69
C GLY A 441 5.55 -44.11 -155.68
N VAL A 442 6.56 -43.26 -155.50
CA VAL A 442 6.48 -41.82 -155.76
C VAL A 442 7.42 -41.54 -156.93
N GLY A 443 6.92 -40.91 -157.99
CA GLY A 443 7.73 -40.45 -159.11
C GLY A 443 8.59 -39.24 -158.74
N ASP A 444 9.73 -39.12 -159.41
CA ASP A 444 10.76 -38.11 -159.20
C ASP A 444 11.25 -37.55 -160.55
N TRP A 445 11.96 -36.42 -160.54
CA TRP A 445 12.40 -35.73 -161.75
C TRP A 445 13.83 -36.08 -162.13
N ASN A 446 14.10 -36.19 -163.42
CA ASN A 446 15.43 -36.32 -163.99
C ASN A 446 15.65 -35.28 -165.10
N ASP A 447 16.89 -34.81 -165.23
CA ASP A 447 17.36 -34.07 -166.39
C ASP A 447 17.78 -35.05 -167.50
N GLU A 448 17.23 -34.86 -168.71
CA GLU A 448 17.55 -35.66 -169.89
C GLU A 448 17.63 -34.78 -171.14
N ASN A 449 18.42 -35.20 -172.12
CA ASN A 449 18.64 -34.48 -173.36
C ASN A 449 17.31 -34.33 -174.11
N CYS A 450 16.94 -33.08 -174.41
CA CYS A 450 15.67 -32.70 -175.03
C CYS A 450 15.33 -33.47 -176.32
N ASN A 451 16.32 -34.06 -177.00
CA ASN A 451 16.18 -34.82 -178.24
C ASN A 451 15.79 -36.29 -178.04
N ILE A 452 15.69 -36.80 -176.81
CA ILE A 452 15.16 -38.14 -176.54
C ILE A 452 13.64 -38.14 -176.76
N GLU A 453 13.11 -39.10 -177.52
CA GLU A 453 11.67 -39.20 -177.69
C GLU A 453 11.01 -39.91 -176.49
N GLN A 454 10.11 -39.22 -175.79
CA GLN A 454 9.41 -39.69 -174.60
C GLN A 454 7.92 -39.35 -174.60
N ASN A 455 7.17 -39.90 -173.65
CA ASN A 455 5.83 -39.42 -173.38
C ASN A 455 5.91 -37.99 -172.82
N TRP A 456 4.78 -37.28 -172.79
CA TRP A 456 4.62 -35.96 -172.19
C TRP A 456 3.23 -35.78 -171.57
N ILE A 457 3.10 -34.79 -170.68
CA ILE A 457 1.83 -34.35 -170.07
C ILE A 457 1.62 -32.87 -170.37
N CYS A 458 0.38 -32.50 -170.71
CA CYS A 458 -0.03 -31.11 -170.92
C CYS A 458 -0.95 -30.60 -169.80
N GLU A 459 -0.91 -29.31 -169.50
CA GLU A 459 -1.78 -28.62 -168.53
C GLU A 459 -2.47 -27.38 -169.15
N MET A 460 -3.75 -27.16 -168.82
CA MET A 460 -4.46 -25.89 -169.05
C MET A 460 -5.28 -25.46 -167.83
N TYR A 461 -5.34 -24.15 -167.54
CA TYR A 461 -6.18 -23.61 -166.46
C TYR A 461 -7.66 -23.49 -166.87
N THR A 462 -8.58 -23.88 -165.98
CA THR A 462 -10.05 -23.84 -166.19
C THR A 462 -10.66 -22.43 -166.15
N SER A 463 -9.89 -21.46 -165.68
CA SER A 463 -10.17 -20.02 -165.77
C SER A 463 -8.93 -19.30 -166.33
N HIS A 464 -9.16 -18.25 -167.13
CA HIS A 464 -8.09 -17.29 -167.41
C HIS A 464 -7.74 -16.55 -166.12
N ARG A 465 -6.44 -16.37 -165.84
CA ARG A 465 -6.01 -15.49 -164.76
C ARG A 465 -6.25 -14.03 -165.17
N LEU A 466 -6.80 -13.26 -164.24
CA LEU A 466 -6.74 -11.79 -164.22
C LEU A 466 -5.43 -11.37 -163.55
#